data_AF-A0A963GA74-F1
#
_entry.id   AF-A0A963GA74-F1
#
_cell.length_a   1.000
_cell.length_b   1.000
_cell.length_c   1.000
_cell.angle_alpha   90.00
_cell.angle_beta   90.00
_cell.angle_gamma   90.00
#
_symmetry.space_group_name_H-M   'P 1'
#
loop_
_entity.id
_entity.type
_entity.pdbx_description
1 polymer ?
#
loop_
_entity_poly.entity_id
_entity_poly.type
_entity_poly.pdbx_seq_one_letter_code
_entity_poly.pdbx_strand_id
1 'polypeptide(L)'
;MELPGRSPETPCSHPPRRVARLGPLLAIAWRFALTVPAIAMAQSPAIGKARAIDIARDAAGCKSVDVCVLRGGLDAGRWVFVVSFVAGRDADGRPRFVPGGFVGSTVGRDGRVDDRMPGL
;
A
#
# COMPACT_ATOMS: atom_id res chain seq x y z
N MET A 1 48.98 -33.10 64.34
CA MET A 1 49.74 -34.20 63.70
C MET A 1 50.45 -33.61 62.51
N GLU A 2 51.69 -34.00 62.27
CA GLU A 2 52.63 -33.30 61.39
C GLU A 2 52.88 -34.08 60.07
N LEU A 3 53.53 -33.45 59.08
CA LEU A 3 53.68 -33.98 57.71
C LEU A 3 54.81 -35.03 57.59
N PRO A 4 54.77 -35.90 56.57
CA PRO A 4 55.59 -35.66 55.35
C PRO A 4 54.89 -36.09 54.04
N GLY A 5 55.40 -35.88 52.81
CA GLY A 5 56.59 -35.11 52.34
C GLY A 5 57.11 -35.61 50.97
N ARG A 6 57.78 -34.73 50.18
CA ARG A 6 58.36 -34.91 48.81
C ARG A 6 57.34 -35.19 47.67
N SER A 7 57.44 -34.68 46.43
CA SER A 7 58.56 -34.30 45.51
C SER A 7 59.20 -35.50 44.76
N PRO A 8 59.81 -35.34 43.55
CA PRO A 8 59.94 -34.15 42.67
C PRO A 8 58.65 -33.77 41.86
N GLU A 9 58.55 -33.36 40.58
CA GLU A 9 59.33 -33.51 39.32
C GLU A 9 59.09 -32.36 38.31
N THR A 10 59.89 -32.27 37.22
CA THR A 10 59.58 -31.47 36.01
C THR A 10 60.30 -32.03 34.78
N PRO A 11 59.68 -32.04 33.57
CA PRO A 11 60.46 -31.56 32.42
C PRO A 11 59.69 -30.73 31.36
N CYS A 12 60.37 -29.66 30.94
CA CYS A 12 60.44 -29.00 29.63
C CYS A 12 59.60 -29.53 28.44
N SER A 13 58.99 -28.61 27.66
CA SER A 13 59.43 -28.26 26.27
C SER A 13 58.44 -27.33 25.51
N HIS A 14 58.96 -26.53 24.56
CA HIS A 14 58.19 -25.60 23.71
C HIS A 14 58.92 -25.36 22.35
N PRO A 15 58.25 -24.90 21.26
CA PRO A 15 56.82 -24.87 20.96
C PRO A 15 56.33 -26.09 20.11
N PRO A 16 56.44 -26.23 18.75
CA PRO A 16 56.84 -25.32 17.65
C PRO A 16 55.82 -25.12 16.48
N ARG A 17 55.48 -23.86 16.14
CA ARG A 17 55.06 -23.29 14.82
C ARG A 17 54.08 -24.04 13.86
N ARG A 18 52.90 -23.41 13.67
CA ARG A 18 52.10 -23.29 12.40
C ARG A 18 51.40 -24.60 11.95
N VAL A 19 50.32 -24.62 11.17
CA VAL A 19 49.75 -23.66 10.19
C VAL A 19 48.28 -23.32 10.48
N ALA A 20 47.82 -22.16 10.03
CA ALA A 20 46.44 -21.68 10.24
C ALA A 20 45.39 -22.44 9.39
N ARG A 21 44.19 -22.58 9.95
CA ARG A 21 42.92 -22.64 9.21
C ARG A 21 41.93 -21.69 9.88
N LEU A 22 41.15 -20.96 9.09
CA LEU A 22 40.12 -20.07 9.61
C LEU A 22 38.97 -20.91 10.17
N GLY A 23 38.65 -20.72 11.45
CA GLY A 23 37.43 -21.25 12.04
C GLY A 23 36.21 -20.44 11.56
N PRO A 24 35.17 -21.05 10.99
CA PRO A 24 34.02 -20.31 10.49
C PRO A 24 33.02 -19.95 11.60
N LEU A 25 32.63 -18.67 11.63
CA LEU A 25 31.25 -18.16 11.77
C LEU A 25 30.36 -18.48 13.00
N LEU A 26 29.46 -17.53 13.26
CA LEU A 26 28.08 -17.72 13.77
C LEU A 26 27.83 -18.20 15.22
N ALA A 27 28.26 -17.39 16.19
CA ALA A 27 27.41 -16.84 17.28
C ALA A 27 28.20 -15.70 17.95
N ILE A 28 27.67 -14.60 18.50
CA ILE A 28 26.33 -14.29 19.02
C ILE A 28 25.98 -12.83 18.63
N ALA A 29 24.83 -12.58 17.98
CA ALA A 29 24.39 -11.21 17.64
C ALA A 29 22.89 -10.94 17.84
N TRP A 30 22.11 -11.93 18.31
CA TRP A 30 20.67 -11.82 18.54
C TRP A 30 20.35 -11.14 19.88
N ARG A 31 20.73 -9.86 20.01
CA ARG A 31 20.35 -9.04 21.18
C ARG A 31 20.05 -7.57 20.91
N PHE A 32 19.99 -7.16 19.64
CA PHE A 32 19.28 -5.94 19.26
C PHE A 32 17.77 -6.18 19.20
N ALA A 33 17.14 -6.15 20.39
CA ALA A 33 15.71 -5.91 20.52
C ALA A 33 15.43 -4.44 20.17
N LEU A 34 15.64 -4.07 18.90
CA LEU A 34 15.44 -2.71 18.42
C LEU A 34 13.95 -2.51 18.16
N THR A 35 13.29 -1.85 19.11
CA THR A 35 11.85 -1.62 19.15
C THR A 35 11.38 -0.99 17.83
N VAL A 36 10.66 -1.77 17.02
CA VAL A 36 9.96 -1.22 15.83
C VAL A 36 8.88 -0.26 16.36
N PRO A 37 8.97 1.05 16.10
CA PRO A 37 7.96 1.99 16.57
C PRO A 37 6.62 1.67 15.90
N ALA A 38 5.54 1.90 16.66
CA ALA A 38 4.22 1.44 16.31
C ALA A 38 3.75 1.96 14.93
N ILE A 39 3.13 1.05 14.17
CA ILE A 39 2.02 1.31 13.24
C ILE A 39 2.24 2.59 12.41
N ALA A 40 2.94 2.44 11.29
CA ALA A 40 2.72 3.33 10.16
C ALA A 40 1.24 3.21 9.76
N MET A 41 0.39 4.10 10.25
CA MET A 41 -1.01 4.18 9.84
C MET A 41 -1.00 4.45 8.34
N ALA A 42 -1.31 3.42 7.56
CA ALA A 42 -1.50 3.53 6.13
C ALA A 42 -2.76 4.36 5.88
N GLN A 43 -2.65 5.68 5.97
CA GLN A 43 -3.61 6.63 5.45
C GLN A 43 -3.70 6.36 3.96
N SER A 44 -4.66 5.54 3.54
CA SER A 44 -4.85 5.19 2.13
C SER A 44 -4.89 6.49 1.33
N PRO A 45 -3.96 6.67 0.35
CA PRO A 45 -3.78 7.97 -0.29
C PRO A 45 -5.09 8.36 -0.95
N ALA A 46 -5.70 9.44 -0.47
CA ALA A 46 -7.05 9.82 -0.86
C ALA A 46 -7.13 9.95 -2.39
N ILE A 47 -7.97 9.11 -3.01
CA ILE A 47 -7.88 8.87 -4.45
C ILE A 47 -7.97 10.17 -5.27
N GLY A 48 -7.05 10.35 -6.21
CA GLY A 48 -7.02 11.54 -7.06
C GLY A 48 -8.23 11.61 -8.00
N LYS A 49 -8.60 12.84 -8.38
CA LYS A 49 -9.81 13.13 -9.20
C LYS A 49 -9.95 12.25 -10.44
N ALA A 50 -8.86 11.98 -11.16
CA ALA A 50 -8.86 11.12 -12.34
C ALA A 50 -9.31 9.69 -12.01
N ARG A 51 -8.74 9.08 -10.95
CA ARG A 51 -9.12 7.74 -10.50
C ARG A 51 -10.57 7.71 -10.02
N ALA A 52 -11.04 8.76 -9.35
CA ALA A 52 -12.43 8.90 -8.92
C ALA A 52 -13.40 8.97 -10.10
N ILE A 53 -13.04 9.71 -11.16
CA ILE A 53 -13.80 9.78 -12.43
C ILE A 53 -13.86 8.41 -13.11
N ASP A 54 -12.74 7.67 -13.18
CA ASP A 54 -12.75 6.32 -13.78
C ASP A 54 -13.66 5.36 -12.99
N ILE A 55 -13.60 5.38 -11.65
CA ILE A 55 -14.47 4.55 -10.79
C ILE A 55 -15.95 4.92 -10.99
N ALA A 56 -16.29 6.21 -10.99
CA ALA A 56 -17.67 6.66 -11.19
C ALA A 56 -18.20 6.36 -12.60
N ARG A 57 -17.34 6.43 -13.63
CA ARG A 57 -17.67 6.08 -15.03
C ARG A 57 -17.93 4.58 -15.16
N ASP A 58 -17.05 3.75 -14.61
CA ASP A 58 -17.18 2.28 -14.62
C ASP A 58 -18.44 1.84 -13.88
N ALA A 59 -18.66 2.35 -12.66
CA ALA A 59 -19.85 2.06 -11.86
C ALA A 59 -21.16 2.47 -12.55
N ALA A 60 -21.18 3.59 -13.30
CA ALA A 60 -22.33 3.99 -14.10
C ALA A 60 -22.59 3.09 -15.33
N GLY A 61 -21.64 2.23 -15.72
CA GLY A 61 -21.70 1.37 -16.91
C GLY A 61 -21.22 2.06 -18.20
N CYS A 62 -20.54 3.19 -18.08
CA CYS A 62 -20.16 4.06 -19.20
C CYS A 62 -18.92 3.56 -19.95
N LYS A 63 -19.14 2.75 -20.99
CA LYS A 63 -18.08 2.10 -21.78
C LYS A 63 -17.19 3.06 -22.60
N SER A 64 -17.60 4.31 -22.83
CA SER A 64 -16.76 5.35 -23.44
C SER A 64 -17.13 6.75 -22.93
N VAL A 65 -16.31 7.75 -23.28
CA VAL A 65 -16.57 9.18 -22.99
C VAL A 65 -17.55 9.84 -23.97
N ASP A 66 -17.92 9.14 -25.05
CA ASP A 66 -18.86 9.64 -26.06
C ASP A 66 -20.33 9.34 -25.69
N VAL A 67 -20.56 8.29 -24.89
CA VAL A 67 -21.88 7.91 -24.40
C VAL A 67 -22.21 8.50 -23.02
N CYS A 68 -21.26 9.12 -22.33
CA CYS A 68 -21.45 9.68 -20.98
C CYS A 68 -20.60 10.92 -20.71
N VAL A 69 -21.19 11.92 -20.06
CA VAL A 69 -20.48 13.08 -19.48
C VAL A 69 -20.53 12.99 -17.96
N LEU A 70 -19.37 13.06 -17.29
CA LEU A 70 -19.29 13.20 -15.85
C LEU A 70 -19.12 14.66 -15.43
N ARG A 71 -19.85 15.08 -14.40
CA ARG A 71 -19.70 16.35 -13.69
C ARG A 71 -19.64 16.07 -12.19
N GLY A 72 -18.78 16.76 -11.44
CA GLY A 72 -18.63 16.47 -10.01
C GLY A 72 -17.43 17.15 -9.35
N GLY A 73 -17.37 16.99 -8.03
CA GLY A 73 -16.42 17.66 -7.15
C GLY A 73 -16.12 16.84 -5.88
N LEU A 74 -15.34 17.43 -4.97
CA LEU A 74 -15.03 16.84 -3.67
C LEU A 74 -15.95 17.43 -2.61
N ASP A 75 -16.74 16.59 -1.93
CA ASP A 75 -17.64 16.95 -0.82
C ASP A 75 -17.29 16.12 0.43
N ALA A 76 -17.09 16.78 1.57
CA ALA A 76 -16.71 16.15 2.84
C ALA A 76 -15.51 15.15 2.75
N GLY A 77 -14.66 15.30 1.73
CA GLY A 77 -13.55 14.38 1.44
C GLY A 77 -13.89 13.15 0.58
N ARG A 78 -15.14 13.00 0.13
CA ARG A 78 -15.60 12.02 -0.87
C ARG A 78 -15.72 12.70 -2.24
N TRP A 79 -15.65 11.94 -3.33
CA TRP A 79 -15.93 12.47 -4.66
C TRP A 79 -17.39 12.23 -5.05
N VAL A 80 -18.15 13.30 -5.29
CA VAL A 80 -19.55 13.21 -5.70
C VAL A 80 -19.65 13.56 -7.19
N PHE A 81 -20.24 12.65 -7.98
CA PHE A 81 -20.42 12.82 -9.42
C PHE A 81 -21.88 12.61 -9.83
N VAL A 82 -22.28 13.35 -10.87
CA VAL A 82 -23.43 13.03 -11.73
C VAL A 82 -22.88 12.61 -13.09
N VAL A 83 -23.30 11.44 -13.54
CA VAL A 83 -22.97 10.86 -14.84
C VAL A 83 -24.20 10.95 -15.73
N SER A 84 -24.18 11.78 -16.76
CA SER A 84 -25.31 11.95 -17.69
C SER A 84 -25.07 11.19 -18.98
N PHE A 85 -26.03 10.37 -19.40
CA PHE A 85 -25.96 9.58 -20.64
C PHE A 85 -26.25 10.44 -21.88
N VAL A 86 -25.51 10.18 -22.94
CA VAL A 86 -25.53 10.95 -24.19
C VAL A 86 -26.21 10.12 -25.28
N ALA A 87 -27.32 10.63 -25.82
CA ALA A 87 -28.06 10.00 -26.91
C ALA A 87 -27.38 10.22 -28.28
N GLY A 88 -26.53 11.24 -28.37
CA GLY A 88 -25.72 11.58 -29.54
C GLY A 88 -25.14 12.99 -29.41
N ARG A 89 -24.53 13.51 -30.47
CA ARG A 89 -24.13 14.93 -30.55
C ARG A 89 -25.04 15.71 -31.51
N ASP A 90 -25.09 17.03 -31.39
CA ASP A 90 -25.66 17.92 -32.41
C ASP A 90 -24.61 18.33 -33.47
N ALA A 91 -24.98 19.22 -34.38
CA ALA A 91 -24.11 19.70 -35.45
C ALA A 91 -22.90 20.51 -34.93
N ASP A 92 -23.02 21.14 -33.76
CA ASP A 92 -21.95 21.86 -33.06
C ASP A 92 -21.07 20.93 -32.20
N GLY A 93 -21.29 19.60 -32.27
CA GLY A 93 -20.57 18.60 -31.50
C GLY A 93 -20.96 18.54 -30.01
N ARG A 94 -22.00 19.27 -29.58
CA ARG A 94 -22.45 19.29 -28.18
C ARG A 94 -23.21 18.01 -27.85
N PRO A 95 -23.06 17.45 -26.64
CA PRO A 95 -23.80 16.26 -26.23
C PRO A 95 -25.29 16.55 -26.07
N ARG A 96 -26.12 15.80 -26.80
CA ARG A 96 -27.57 15.71 -26.58
C ARG A 96 -27.81 14.57 -25.59
N PHE A 97 -28.33 14.89 -24.41
CA PHE A 97 -28.53 13.92 -23.33
C PHE A 97 -29.77 13.06 -23.53
N VAL A 98 -29.75 11.85 -22.99
CA VAL A 98 -30.94 10.99 -22.86
C VAL A 98 -31.87 11.65 -21.82
N PRO A 99 -33.17 11.91 -22.11
CA PRO A 99 -34.12 12.37 -21.11
C PRO A 99 -34.18 11.40 -19.93
N GLY A 100 -34.07 11.91 -18.70
CA GLY A 100 -33.97 11.11 -17.47
C GLY A 100 -32.67 10.32 -17.27
N GLY A 101 -31.88 10.13 -18.33
CA GLY A 101 -30.67 9.32 -18.33
C GLY A 101 -29.51 9.96 -17.56
N PHE A 102 -29.47 9.74 -16.25
CA PHE A 102 -28.31 10.00 -15.42
C PHE A 102 -28.12 8.96 -14.29
N VAL A 103 -26.97 9.00 -13.65
CA VAL A 103 -26.64 8.29 -12.39
C VAL A 103 -25.87 9.25 -11.49
N GLY A 104 -26.34 9.45 -10.25
CA GLY A 104 -25.53 10.01 -9.17
C GLY A 104 -24.65 8.91 -8.56
N SER A 105 -23.37 9.19 -8.34
CA SER A 105 -22.42 8.26 -7.72
C SER A 105 -21.53 9.00 -6.71
N THR A 106 -21.43 8.47 -5.49
CA THR A 106 -20.44 8.94 -4.50
C THR A 106 -19.30 7.93 -4.43
N VAL A 107 -18.04 8.40 -4.51
CA VAL A 107 -16.83 7.58 -4.43
C VAL A 107 -16.04 7.94 -3.17
N GLY A 108 -15.85 6.95 -2.30
CA GLY A 108 -15.15 7.07 -1.03
C GLY A 108 -13.64 7.26 -1.17
N ARG A 109 -12.98 7.58 -0.04
CA ARG A 109 -11.53 7.86 0.00
C ARG A 109 -10.65 6.65 -0.31
N ASP A 110 -11.16 5.44 -0.14
CA ASP A 110 -10.53 4.17 -0.49
C ASP A 110 -10.69 3.79 -1.98
N GLY A 111 -11.54 4.52 -2.72
CA GLY A 111 -11.87 4.22 -4.11
C GLY A 111 -12.98 3.19 -4.32
N ARG A 112 -13.83 2.96 -3.32
CA ARG A 112 -15.14 2.30 -3.53
C ARG A 112 -16.24 3.30 -3.85
N VAL A 113 -17.36 2.81 -4.39
CA VAL A 113 -18.59 3.59 -4.52
C VAL A 113 -19.37 3.45 -3.21
N ASP A 114 -19.59 4.57 -2.53
CA ASP A 114 -20.35 4.64 -1.26
C ASP A 114 -21.86 4.60 -1.51
N ASP A 115 -22.31 5.23 -2.61
CA ASP A 115 -23.72 5.36 -3.00
C ASP A 115 -23.86 5.44 -4.53
N ARG A 116 -24.99 4.95 -5.05
CA ARG A 116 -25.40 5.06 -6.45
C ARG A 116 -26.91 5.30 -6.56
N MET A 117 -27.29 6.51 -6.96
CA MET A 117 -28.68 6.91 -7.22
C MET A 117 -28.97 6.90 -8.74
N PRO A 118 -29.91 6.08 -9.24
CA PRO A 118 -30.34 6.17 -10.64
C PRO A 118 -31.17 7.44 -10.87
N GLY A 119 -31.08 8.00 -12.08
CA GLY A 119 -31.98 9.03 -12.57
C GLY A 119 -33.37 8.48 -12.92
N LEU A 120 -34.34 9.40 -13.00
CA LEU A 120 -35.74 9.18 -13.40
C LEU A 120 -35.94 9.54 -14.87
#